data_AF-A0A5T1S8G7-F1
#
_entry.id   AF-A0A5T1S8G7-F1
#
_cell.length_a   1.000
_cell.length_b   1.000
_cell.length_c   1.000
_cell.angle_alpha   90.00
_cell.angle_beta   90.00
_cell.angle_gamma   90.00
#
_symmetry.space_group_name_H-M   'P 1'
#
loop_
_entity.id
_entity.type
_entity.pdbx_description
1 polymer ?
#
loop_
_entity_poly.entity_id
_entity_poly.type
_entity_poly.pdbx_seq_one_letter_code
_entity_poly.pdbx_strand_id
1 'polypeptide(L)'
;MTLENYAVFGKYFYHDLKHTLKAFNHKESKKCFKFIEKYKNDFYILMLADYELYRYFQDKNFTSKKAYLSIFAFKKRKKFQKEDIDEEKFIPEFINFLDQDNYKENFIKVKEAISKGRVYQINLTQNFKFHSKMDSFELFKLLLSRQD
;
A
#
# COMPACT_ATOMS: atom_id res chain seq x y z
N MET A 1 -7.12 -4.87 17.56
CA MET A 1 -6.87 -4.05 16.34
C MET A 1 -8.04 -3.09 16.20
N THR A 2 -7.90 -1.90 16.76
CA THR A 2 -8.85 -0.80 16.54
C THR A 2 -8.78 -0.48 15.05
N LEU A 3 -9.88 -0.69 14.30
CA LEU A 3 -9.95 -0.13 12.96
C LEU A 3 -9.86 1.38 13.14
N GLU A 4 -8.74 1.95 12.71
CA GLU A 4 -8.59 3.38 12.59
C GLU A 4 -9.69 3.85 11.63
N ASN A 5 -10.66 4.60 12.16
CA ASN A 5 -11.84 5.07 11.42
C ASN A 5 -11.51 6.28 10.52
N TYR A 6 -10.24 6.41 10.11
CA TYR A 6 -9.70 7.53 9.37
C TYR A 6 -8.62 7.11 8.37
N ALA A 7 -8.31 7.99 7.42
CA ALA A 7 -7.20 7.85 6.51
C ALA A 7 -6.69 9.23 6.07
N VAL A 8 -5.42 9.33 5.69
CA VAL A 8 -4.85 10.52 5.05
C VAL A 8 -4.46 10.17 3.62
N PHE A 9 -4.93 10.96 2.67
CA PHE A 9 -4.55 10.79 1.26
C PHE A 9 -4.54 12.15 0.54
N GLY A 10 -3.44 12.43 -0.16
CA GLY A 10 -3.18 13.76 -0.72
C GLY A 10 -3.26 14.82 0.37
N LYS A 11 -4.08 15.86 0.15
CA LYS A 11 -4.26 16.98 1.08
C LYS A 11 -5.42 16.82 2.06
N TYR A 12 -6.00 15.62 2.18
CA TYR A 12 -7.24 15.41 2.91
C TYR A 12 -7.11 14.35 4.01
N PHE A 13 -7.80 14.61 5.11
CA PHE A 13 -8.08 13.70 6.20
C PHE A 13 -9.51 13.18 6.05
N TYR A 14 -9.65 11.88 5.81
CA TYR A 14 -10.92 11.18 5.64
C TYR A 14 -11.30 10.55 6.97
N HIS A 15 -12.56 10.65 7.36
CA HIS A 15 -13.04 10.10 8.62
C HIS A 15 -14.52 9.72 8.55
N ASP A 16 -15.00 9.08 9.61
CA ASP A 16 -16.33 8.47 9.62
C ASP A 16 -16.45 7.36 8.57
N LEU A 17 -15.58 6.35 8.72
CA LEU A 17 -15.54 5.15 7.88
C LEU A 17 -16.87 4.39 7.98
N LYS A 18 -17.55 4.20 6.84
CA LYS A 18 -18.84 3.49 6.77
C LYS A 18 -18.71 2.09 6.20
N HIS A 19 -17.83 1.91 5.22
CA HIS A 19 -17.67 0.63 4.55
C HIS A 19 -16.21 0.32 4.28
N THR A 20 -15.85 -0.94 4.47
CA THR A 20 -14.59 -1.52 3.99
C THR A 20 -14.90 -2.75 3.15
N LEU A 21 -14.40 -2.80 1.93
CA LEU A 21 -14.48 -3.96 1.06
C LEU A 21 -13.07 -4.43 0.74
N LYS A 22 -12.86 -5.73 0.68
CA LYS A 22 -11.59 -6.35 0.32
C LYS A 22 -11.83 -7.42 -0.73
N ALA A 23 -10.91 -7.54 -1.67
CA ALA A 23 -10.97 -8.55 -2.72
C ALA A 23 -9.71 -9.41 -2.76
N PHE A 24 -9.94 -10.71 -2.84
CA PHE A 24 -8.97 -11.79 -2.90
C PHE A 24 -9.09 -12.59 -4.20
N ASN A 25 -10.16 -12.35 -4.98
CA ASN A 25 -10.44 -13.01 -6.25
C ASN A 25 -11.25 -12.11 -7.20
N HIS A 26 -11.38 -12.54 -8.45
CA HIS A 26 -12.01 -11.76 -9.51
C HIS A 26 -13.50 -11.42 -9.23
N LYS A 27 -14.25 -12.31 -8.56
CA LYS A 27 -15.66 -12.07 -8.19
C LYS A 27 -15.77 -10.93 -7.17
N GLU A 28 -14.89 -10.91 -6.19
CA GLU A 28 -14.87 -9.86 -5.16
C GLU A 28 -14.37 -8.52 -5.72
N SER A 29 -13.40 -8.54 -6.63
CA SER A 29 -12.94 -7.32 -7.32
C SER A 29 -14.07 -6.67 -8.10
N LYS A 30 -14.87 -7.46 -8.83
CA LYS A 30 -16.11 -6.97 -9.48
C LYS A 30 -17.10 -6.36 -8.48
N LYS A 31 -17.26 -6.95 -7.29
CA LYS A 31 -18.11 -6.37 -6.24
C LYS A 31 -17.57 -5.04 -5.75
N CYS A 32 -16.26 -4.93 -5.58
CA CYS A 32 -15.60 -3.68 -5.19
C CYS A 32 -15.85 -2.57 -6.24
N PHE A 33 -15.60 -2.84 -7.53
CA PHE A 33 -15.84 -1.83 -8.58
C PHE A 33 -17.31 -1.43 -8.69
N LYS A 34 -18.25 -2.38 -8.62
CA LYS A 34 -19.70 -2.07 -8.59
C LYS A 34 -20.09 -1.22 -7.38
N PHE A 35 -19.49 -1.48 -6.22
CA PHE A 35 -19.71 -0.67 -5.01
C PHE A 35 -19.24 0.77 -5.23
N ILE A 36 -18.04 0.97 -5.80
CA ILE A 36 -17.52 2.31 -6.12
C ILE A 36 -18.47 3.04 -7.06
N GLU A 37 -18.87 2.39 -8.16
CA GLU A 37 -19.74 3.00 -9.16
C GLU A 37 -21.08 3.43 -8.58
N LYS A 38 -21.68 2.57 -7.73
CA LYS A 38 -22.97 2.84 -7.09
C LYS A 38 -22.88 3.99 -6.08
N TYR A 39 -21.83 4.05 -5.28
CA TYR A 39 -21.76 4.95 -4.11
C TYR A 39 -20.76 6.11 -4.25
N LYS A 40 -20.20 6.35 -5.45
CA LYS A 40 -19.22 7.43 -5.70
C LYS A 40 -19.70 8.84 -5.34
N ASN A 41 -21.03 9.06 -5.34
CA ASN A 41 -21.63 10.35 -4.99
C ASN A 41 -22.03 10.43 -3.50
N ASP A 42 -22.09 9.31 -2.79
CA ASP A 42 -22.57 9.23 -1.41
C ASP A 42 -21.44 9.26 -0.37
N PHE A 43 -20.25 8.84 -0.79
CA PHE A 43 -19.05 8.71 0.05
C PHE A 43 -17.80 9.25 -0.66
N TYR A 44 -16.82 9.60 0.17
CA TYR A 44 -15.45 9.74 -0.25
C TYR A 44 -14.77 8.37 -0.25
N ILE A 45 -14.46 7.86 -1.43
CA ILE A 45 -13.93 6.51 -1.60
C ILE A 45 -12.41 6.57 -1.81
N LEU A 46 -11.68 5.81 -0.99
CA LEU A 46 -10.26 5.53 -1.17
C LEU A 46 -10.09 4.08 -1.61
N MET A 47 -9.15 3.87 -2.53
CA MET A 47 -8.80 2.56 -3.06
C MET A 47 -7.33 2.31 -2.82
N LEU A 48 -7.01 1.21 -2.16
CA LEU A 48 -5.67 0.65 -2.09
C LEU A 48 -5.61 -0.54 -3.04
N ALA A 49 -4.83 -0.39 -4.10
CA ALA A 49 -4.56 -1.42 -5.10
C ALA A 49 -3.12 -1.92 -4.89
N ASP A 50 -2.98 -3.17 -4.45
CA ASP A 50 -1.66 -3.79 -4.31
C ASP A 50 -1.11 -4.15 -5.69
N TYR A 51 0.21 -4.39 -5.75
CA TYR A 51 0.88 -4.78 -6.99
C TYR A 51 0.15 -5.94 -7.67
N GLU A 52 -0.26 -6.97 -6.92
CA GLU A 52 -0.94 -8.17 -7.40
C GLU A 52 -2.31 -7.91 -8.07
N LEU A 53 -2.88 -6.71 -7.98
CA LEU A 53 -4.12 -6.37 -8.69
C LEU A 53 -3.99 -6.59 -10.20
N TYR A 54 -2.78 -6.48 -10.78
CA TYR A 54 -2.59 -6.74 -12.22
C TYR A 54 -3.13 -8.12 -12.65
N ARG A 55 -3.11 -9.11 -11.75
CA ARG A 55 -3.57 -10.48 -12.01
C ARG A 55 -5.07 -10.54 -12.29
N TYR A 56 -5.86 -9.61 -11.77
CA TYR A 56 -7.29 -9.48 -12.11
C TYR A 56 -7.50 -9.34 -13.63
N PHE A 57 -6.59 -8.65 -14.33
CA PHE A 57 -6.70 -8.41 -15.76
C PHE A 57 -6.14 -9.57 -16.61
N GLN A 58 -5.27 -10.41 -16.04
CA GLN A 58 -4.58 -11.48 -16.77
C GLN A 58 -5.16 -12.87 -16.52
N ASP A 59 -5.65 -13.14 -15.31
CA ASP A 59 -6.12 -14.46 -14.88
C ASP A 59 -7.44 -14.35 -14.11
N LYS A 60 -8.53 -14.79 -14.76
CA LYS A 60 -9.88 -14.78 -14.19
C LYS A 60 -10.05 -15.74 -13.00
N ASN A 61 -9.18 -16.74 -12.88
CA ASN A 61 -9.22 -17.75 -11.83
C ASN A 61 -8.25 -17.44 -10.69
N PHE A 62 -7.54 -16.31 -10.75
CA PHE A 62 -6.61 -15.93 -9.71
C PHE A 62 -7.30 -15.78 -8.35
N THR A 63 -6.68 -16.41 -7.34
CA THR A 63 -7.06 -16.29 -5.93
C THR A 63 -5.81 -15.99 -5.12
N SER A 64 -5.96 -15.12 -4.12
CA SER A 64 -4.87 -14.70 -3.24
C SER A 64 -5.20 -14.97 -1.78
N LYS A 65 -4.17 -15.29 -0.99
CA LYS A 65 -4.29 -15.39 0.48
C LYS A 65 -4.40 -14.01 1.13
N LYS A 66 -3.95 -12.95 0.46
CA LYS A 66 -4.01 -11.55 0.92
C LYS A 66 -4.92 -10.75 -0.02
N ALA A 67 -5.66 -9.79 0.54
CA ALA A 67 -6.47 -8.90 -0.28
C ALA A 67 -5.54 -8.08 -1.15
N TYR A 68 -5.74 -8.08 -2.47
CA TYR A 68 -4.95 -7.27 -3.41
C TYR A 68 -5.65 -5.97 -3.80
N LEU A 69 -6.90 -5.80 -3.38
CA LEU A 69 -7.69 -4.60 -3.56
C LEU A 69 -8.51 -4.36 -2.29
N SER A 70 -8.38 -3.17 -1.72
CA SER A 70 -9.15 -2.73 -0.57
C SER A 70 -9.81 -1.39 -0.87
N ILE A 71 -11.12 -1.28 -0.60
CA ILE A 71 -11.91 -0.07 -0.75
C ILE A 71 -12.37 0.40 0.61
N PHE A 72 -12.19 1.69 0.88
CA PHE A 72 -12.62 2.35 2.11
C PHE A 72 -13.56 3.50 1.74
N ALA A 73 -14.77 3.51 2.29
CA ALA A 73 -15.77 4.54 2.01
C ALA A 73 -16.03 5.37 3.27
N PHE A 74 -15.67 6.65 3.21
CA PHE A 74 -15.78 7.60 4.31
C PHE A 74 -16.93 8.58 4.06
N LYS A 75 -17.65 8.97 5.10
CA LYS A 75 -18.73 9.96 4.95
C LYS A 75 -18.22 11.39 4.88
N LYS A 76 -17.08 11.68 5.51
CA LYS A 76 -16.56 13.03 5.67
C LYS A 76 -15.08 13.09 5.28
N ARG A 77 -14.67 14.26 4.76
CA ARG A 77 -13.26 14.63 4.62
C ARG A 77 -13.07 16.09 5.04
N LYS A 78 -11.89 16.41 5.55
CA LYS A 78 -11.43 17.78 5.79
C LYS A 78 -10.01 17.95 5.25
N LYS A 79 -9.53 19.19 5.12
CA LYS A 79 -8.12 19.44 4.77
C LYS A 79 -7.23 18.85 5.87
N PHE A 80 -6.22 18.08 5.48
CA PHE A 80 -5.21 17.60 6.42
C PHE A 80 -4.29 18.76 6.80
N GLN A 81 -4.01 18.88 8.09
CA GLN A 81 -3.08 19.87 8.63
C GLN A 81 -1.87 19.10 9.14
N LYS A 82 -0.67 19.50 8.71
CA LYS A 82 0.57 18.99 9.28
C LYS A 82 0.65 19.52 10.72
N GLU A 83 0.98 18.64 11.64
CA GLU A 83 1.24 18.97 13.04
C GLU A 83 2.74 18.79 13.29
N ASP A 84 3.28 19.47 14.29
CA ASP A 84 4.65 19.25 14.74
C ASP A 84 4.83 17.82 15.27
N ILE A 85 6.04 17.30 15.08
CA ILE A 85 6.38 15.92 15.38
C ILE A 85 7.64 15.93 16.22
N ASP A 86 7.60 15.17 17.28
CA ASP A 86 8.79 14.87 18.08
C ASP A 86 9.66 13.86 17.31
N GLU A 87 10.61 14.37 16.52
CA GLU A 87 11.51 13.54 15.71
C GLU A 87 12.42 12.65 16.57
N GLU A 88 12.69 13.01 17.82
CA GLU A 88 13.58 12.26 18.72
C GLU A 88 13.03 10.88 19.07
N LYS A 89 11.71 10.68 18.94
CA LYS A 89 11.09 9.36 19.12
C LYS A 89 11.42 8.37 17.99
N PHE A 90 11.94 8.82 16.86
CA PHE A 90 12.30 7.94 15.75
C PHE A 90 13.66 7.28 16.00
N ILE A 91 13.63 6.17 16.71
CA ILE A 91 14.80 5.33 16.98
C ILE A 91 14.51 3.94 16.38
N PRO A 92 14.85 3.71 15.10
CA PRO A 92 14.56 2.44 14.44
C PRO A 92 15.54 1.36 14.89
N GLU A 93 15.01 0.24 15.35
CA GLU A 93 15.75 -1.00 15.64
C GLU A 93 15.54 -1.98 14.47
N PHE A 94 16.57 -2.16 13.65
CA PHE A 94 16.48 -3.01 12.46
C PHE A 94 16.45 -4.50 12.81
N ILE A 95 15.39 -5.18 12.38
CA ILE A 95 15.20 -6.62 12.49
C ILE A 95 16.01 -7.34 11.40
N ASN A 96 16.03 -6.77 10.20
CA ASN A 96 16.93 -7.18 9.13
C ASN A 96 17.34 -5.97 8.28
N PHE A 97 18.52 -6.06 7.69
CA PHE A 97 19.04 -5.10 6.72
C PHE A 97 18.90 -5.63 5.30
N LEU A 98 19.32 -4.81 4.33
CA LEU A 98 19.43 -5.21 2.94
C LEU A 98 20.53 -6.25 2.78
N ASP A 99 20.21 -7.34 2.07
CA ASP A 99 21.12 -8.45 1.82
C ASP A 99 21.80 -8.27 0.45
N GLN A 100 23.00 -7.70 0.46
CA GLN A 100 23.72 -7.38 -0.77
C GLN A 100 24.14 -8.61 -1.57
N ASP A 101 24.45 -9.71 -0.90
CA ASP A 101 24.94 -10.91 -1.59
C ASP A 101 23.79 -11.63 -2.29
N ASN A 102 22.66 -11.81 -1.60
CA ASN A 102 21.44 -12.31 -2.23
C ASN A 102 20.94 -11.35 -3.33
N TYR A 103 21.11 -10.03 -3.18
CA TYR A 103 20.77 -9.10 -4.26
C TYR A 103 21.61 -9.36 -5.52
N LYS A 104 22.93 -9.49 -5.37
CA LYS A 104 23.85 -9.75 -6.50
C LYS A 104 23.51 -11.06 -7.19
N GLU A 105 23.23 -12.12 -6.44
CA GLU A 105 22.81 -13.40 -7.00
C GLU A 105 21.54 -13.28 -7.85
N ASN A 106 20.53 -12.56 -7.34
CA ASN A 106 19.29 -12.35 -8.08
C ASN A 106 19.49 -11.39 -9.27
N PHE A 107 20.40 -10.43 -9.16
CA PHE A 107 20.75 -9.52 -10.25
C PHE A 107 21.44 -10.24 -11.42
N ILE A 108 22.27 -11.26 -11.15
CA ILE A 108 22.86 -12.11 -12.20
C ILE A 108 21.75 -12.85 -12.97
N LYS A 109 20.75 -13.41 -12.27
CA LYS A 109 19.59 -14.07 -12.90
C LYS A 109 18.81 -13.11 -13.79
N VAL A 110 18.65 -11.85 -13.39
CA VAL A 110 18.03 -10.79 -14.21
C VAL A 110 18.85 -10.54 -15.47
N LYS A 111 20.18 -10.39 -15.36
CA LYS A 111 21.07 -10.21 -16.52
C LYS A 111 20.99 -11.37 -17.50
N GLU A 112 20.93 -12.60 -17.02
CA GLU A 112 20.74 -13.79 -17.86
C GLU A 112 19.39 -13.79 -18.58
N ALA A 113 18.32 -13.33 -17.94
CA ALA A 113 17.01 -13.23 -18.59
C ALA A 113 17.04 -12.20 -19.73
N ILE A 114 17.72 -11.06 -19.52
CA ILE A 114 17.90 -10.01 -20.53
C ILE A 114 18.76 -10.50 -21.69
N SER A 115 19.91 -11.15 -21.43
CA SER A 115 20.79 -11.64 -22.50
C SER A 115 20.14 -12.70 -23.39
N LYS A 116 19.19 -13.47 -22.84
CA LYS A 116 18.37 -14.45 -23.57
C LYS A 116 17.18 -13.81 -24.32
N GLY A 117 17.06 -12.48 -24.32
CA GLY A 117 15.97 -11.75 -24.98
C GLY A 117 14.58 -12.00 -24.37
N ARG A 118 14.50 -12.52 -23.14
CA ARG A 118 13.22 -12.86 -22.50
C ARG A 118 12.47 -11.64 -21.99
N VAL A 119 13.23 -10.62 -21.58
CA VAL A 119 12.76 -9.33 -21.07
C VAL A 119 13.78 -8.26 -21.43
N TYR A 120 13.34 -7.01 -21.53
CA TYR A 120 14.24 -5.87 -21.75
C TYR A 120 14.67 -5.21 -20.42
N GLN A 121 13.80 -5.26 -19.40
CA GLN A 121 14.03 -4.65 -18.10
C GLN A 121 13.22 -5.38 -17.02
N ILE A 122 13.79 -5.49 -15.81
CA ILE A 122 13.11 -5.96 -14.60
C ILE A 122 13.42 -4.96 -13.48
N ASN A 123 12.41 -4.58 -12.69
CA ASN A 123 12.59 -3.84 -11.44
C ASN A 123 12.81 -4.82 -10.29
N LEU A 124 14.05 -4.96 -9.81
CA LEU A 124 14.41 -5.87 -8.71
C LEU A 124 14.49 -5.10 -7.39
N THR A 125 13.66 -5.48 -6.42
CA THR A 125 13.54 -4.80 -5.12
C THR A 125 13.96 -5.69 -3.95
N GLN A 126 14.32 -5.07 -2.83
CA GLN A 126 14.56 -5.73 -1.55
C GLN A 126 13.76 -5.06 -0.44
N ASN A 127 13.58 -5.78 0.65
CA ASN A 127 12.86 -5.30 1.82
C ASN A 127 13.77 -5.40 3.05
N PHE A 128 13.75 -4.35 3.86
CA PHE A 128 14.26 -4.37 5.23
C PHE A 128 13.08 -4.22 6.19
N LYS A 129 13.31 -4.52 7.46
CA LYS A 129 12.32 -4.44 8.53
C LYS A 129 12.98 -3.85 9.75
N PHE A 130 12.24 -3.00 10.43
CA PHE A 130 12.65 -2.41 11.69
C PHE A 130 11.44 -2.29 12.62
N HIS A 131 11.72 -2.12 13.89
CA HIS A 131 10.77 -1.71 14.90
C HIS A 131 11.08 -0.28 15.35
N SER A 132 10.07 0.45 15.82
CA SER A 132 10.23 1.79 16.38
C SER A 132 9.20 1.97 17.49
N LYS A 133 9.51 2.85 18.45
CA LYS A 133 8.57 3.27 19.50
C LYS A 133 7.45 4.15 18.96
N MET A 134 7.66 4.80 17.82
CA MET A 134 6.62 5.56 17.13
C MET A 134 5.54 4.63 16.58
N ASP A 135 4.28 5.03 16.72
CA ASP A 135 3.20 4.34 16.03
C ASP A 135 3.22 4.63 14.51
N SER A 136 2.43 3.87 13.75
CA SER A 136 2.39 3.98 12.30
C SER A 136 1.96 5.37 11.81
N PHE A 137 1.11 6.07 12.54
CA PHE A 137 0.61 7.39 12.14
C PHE A 137 1.62 8.49 12.48
N GLU A 138 2.29 8.41 13.63
CA GLU A 138 3.46 9.25 13.95
C GLU A 138 4.57 9.06 12.90
N LEU A 139 4.87 7.81 12.54
CA LEU A 139 5.86 7.50 11.50
C LEU A 139 5.44 8.06 10.14
N PHE A 140 4.16 7.95 9.76
CA PHE A 140 3.63 8.56 8.55
C PHE A 140 3.81 10.08 8.56
N LYS A 141 3.46 10.76 9.66
CA LYS A 141 3.65 12.20 9.81
C LYS A 141 5.13 12.56 9.66
N LEU A 142 6.04 11.79 10.27
CA LEU A 142 7.49 12.05 10.22
C LEU A 142 8.03 11.93 8.80
N LEU A 143 7.62 10.88 8.08
CA LEU A 143 8.01 10.73 6.68
C LEU A 143 7.47 11.87 5.81
N LEU A 144 6.27 12.37 6.12
CA LEU A 144 5.65 13.49 5.40
C LEU A 144 6.32 14.84 5.70
N SER A 145 6.88 15.06 6.89
CA SER A 145 7.65 16.28 7.19
C SER A 145 8.99 16.30 6.46
N ARG A 146 9.57 15.13 6.16
CA ARG A 146 10.88 14.98 5.47
C ARG A 146 10.82 14.96 3.94
N GLN A 147 9.63 15.08 3.35
CA GLN A 147 9.43 15.06 1.89
C GLN A 147 9.41 16.45 1.23
N ASP A 148 9.47 17.52 2.02
CA ASP A 148 9.61 18.90 1.55
C ASP A 148 11.10 19.27 1.39
#